data_AF-A0A430BL21-F1
#
_entry.id   AF-A0A430BL21-F1
#
_cell.length_a   1.000
_cell.length_b   1.000
_cell.length_c   1.000
_cell.angle_alpha   90.00
_cell.angle_beta   90.00
_cell.angle_gamma   90.00
#
_symmetry.space_group_name_H-M   'P 1'
#
loop_
_entity.id
_entity.type
_entity.pdbx_description
1 polymer ?
#
loop_
_entity_poly.entity_id
_entity_poly.type
_entity_poly.pdbx_seq_one_letter_code
_entity_poly.pdbx_strand_id
1 'polypeptide(L)'
;MDRAIAAQVRAAIPADVRTRCLFVFEGPVAYYQLTDARRVTRFPFSAHISSRREAAALGEPPRVALDAAMARHPGTVITVTAPARPDRNAEMEARLLGILHQGYRPIARLPHRFFTVDETLVIWRRNDLR
;
A
#
# COMPACT_ATOMS: atom_id res chain seq x y z
N MET A 1 -13.79 2.64 -9.94
CA MET A 1 -13.21 3.68 -9.07
C MET A 1 -13.77 5.02 -9.50
N ASP A 2 -14.26 5.81 -8.55
CA ASP A 2 -14.69 7.18 -8.83
C ASP A 2 -13.49 7.98 -9.35
N ARG A 3 -13.62 8.57 -10.56
CA ARG A 3 -12.54 9.31 -11.22
C ARG A 3 -12.07 10.49 -10.37
N ALA A 4 -12.96 11.13 -9.61
CA ALA A 4 -12.60 12.24 -8.73
C ALA A 4 -11.70 11.77 -7.57
N ILE A 5 -12.07 10.66 -6.92
CA ILE A 5 -11.27 10.06 -5.84
C ILE A 5 -9.89 9.64 -6.37
N ALA A 6 -9.84 8.99 -7.54
CA ALA A 6 -8.59 8.59 -8.16
C ALA A 6 -7.65 9.78 -8.42
N ALA A 7 -8.20 10.91 -8.86
CA ALA A 7 -7.44 12.14 -9.09
C ALA A 7 -6.91 12.74 -7.79
N GLN A 8 -7.70 12.73 -6.71
CA GLN A 8 -7.27 13.18 -5.38
C GLN A 8 -6.14 12.31 -4.83
N VAL A 9 -6.26 10.98 -4.92
CA VAL A 9 -5.21 10.07 -4.48
C VAL A 9 -3.95 10.28 -5.30
N ARG A 10 -4.05 10.37 -6.64
CA ARG A 10 -2.90 10.66 -7.51
C ARG A 10 -2.21 11.97 -7.12
N ALA A 11 -2.97 13.03 -6.83
CA ALA A 11 -2.42 14.33 -6.44
C ALA A 11 -1.71 14.29 -5.08
N ALA A 12 -2.13 13.40 -4.18
CA ALA A 12 -1.53 13.24 -2.86
C ALA A 12 -0.28 12.32 -2.86
N ILE A 13 -0.02 11.58 -3.95
CA ILE A 13 1.20 10.77 -4.09
C ILE A 13 2.37 11.70 -4.46
N PRO A 14 3.47 11.73 -3.67
CA PRO A 14 4.65 12.52 -4.00
C PRO A 14 5.23 12.17 -5.37
N ALA A 15 5.61 13.17 -6.17
CA ALA A 15 6.14 12.95 -7.53
C ALA A 15 7.45 12.14 -7.57
N ASP A 16 8.20 12.12 -6.46
CA ASP A 16 9.47 11.40 -6.36
C ASP A 16 9.30 9.88 -6.23
N VAL A 17 8.08 9.33 -6.24
CA VAL A 17 7.84 7.88 -6.32
C VAL A 17 8.46 7.23 -7.57
N ARG A 18 8.80 8.01 -8.60
CA ARG A 18 9.55 7.56 -9.77
C ARG A 18 10.98 7.15 -9.43
N THR A 19 11.60 7.79 -8.42
CA THR A 19 12.98 7.54 -7.99
C THR A 19 13.07 6.87 -6.61
N ARG A 20 12.19 7.26 -5.68
CA ARG A 20 12.08 6.73 -4.31
C ARG A 20 11.15 5.52 -4.19
N CYS A 21 10.49 5.12 -5.26
CA CYS A 21 9.57 3.99 -5.33
C CYS A 21 8.27 4.19 -4.54
N LEU A 22 7.23 3.50 -5.01
CA LEU A 22 5.94 3.31 -4.34
C LEU A 22 5.80 1.84 -3.93
N PHE A 23 5.17 1.62 -2.78
CA PHE A 23 4.65 0.31 -2.39
C PHE A 23 3.16 0.41 -2.07
N VAL A 24 2.31 -0.21 -2.89
CA VAL A 24 0.87 -0.34 -2.59
C VAL A 24 0.68 -1.65 -1.83
N PHE A 25 0.60 -1.61 -0.50
CA PHE A 25 0.36 -2.82 0.29
C PHE A 25 -1.08 -3.33 0.11
N GLU A 26 -2.05 -2.41 0.20
CA GLU A 26 -3.47 -2.65 -0.02
C GLU A 26 -4.04 -1.46 -0.82
N GLY A 27 -4.99 -1.73 -1.71
CA GLY A 27 -5.65 -0.73 -2.55
C GLY A 27 -5.30 -0.84 -4.05
N PRO A 28 -5.71 0.15 -4.86
CA PRO A 28 -5.59 0.09 -6.32
C PRO A 28 -4.13 0.13 -6.80
N VAL A 29 -3.66 -0.98 -7.37
CA VAL A 29 -2.32 -1.03 -8.01
C VAL A 29 -2.21 -0.17 -9.27
N ALA A 30 -3.33 0.33 -9.80
CA ALA A 30 -3.37 1.31 -10.89
C ALA A 30 -2.56 2.59 -10.59
N TYR A 31 -2.34 2.92 -9.31
CA TYR A 31 -1.51 4.07 -8.95
C TYR A 31 -0.05 3.94 -9.42
N TYR A 32 0.48 2.73 -9.62
CA TYR A 32 1.79 2.58 -10.24
C TYR A 32 1.83 3.17 -11.66
N GLN A 33 0.80 2.92 -12.46
CA GLN A 33 0.71 3.44 -13.83
C GLN A 33 0.35 4.94 -13.84
N LEU A 34 -0.58 5.36 -12.98
CA LEU A 34 -1.03 6.76 -12.93
C LEU A 34 0.04 7.75 -12.47
N THR A 35 1.08 7.29 -11.76
CA THR A 35 2.20 8.12 -11.28
C THR A 35 3.55 7.73 -11.88
N ASP A 36 3.60 6.77 -12.81
CA ASP A 36 4.83 6.17 -13.33
C ASP A 36 5.81 5.74 -12.22
N ALA A 37 5.27 5.19 -11.13
CA ALA A 37 6.07 4.88 -9.95
C ALA A 37 6.93 3.64 -10.15
N ARG A 38 8.17 3.72 -9.63
CA ARG A 38 9.02 2.54 -9.48
C ARG A 38 8.43 1.63 -8.40
N ARG A 39 8.33 0.33 -8.67
CA ARG A 39 7.85 -0.68 -7.72
C ARG A 39 8.98 -1.23 -6.86
N VAL A 40 8.68 -1.59 -5.62
CA VAL A 40 9.58 -2.36 -4.73
C VAL A 40 9.28 -3.86 -4.70
N THR A 41 8.22 -4.29 -5.39
CA THR A 41 7.82 -5.70 -5.42
C THR A 41 7.66 -6.18 -6.86
N ARG A 42 7.88 -7.48 -7.07
CA ARG A 42 7.59 -8.17 -8.33
C ARG A 42 6.10 -8.49 -8.50
N PHE A 43 5.34 -8.48 -7.40
CA PHE A 43 3.93 -8.84 -7.43
C PHE A 43 3.10 -7.73 -8.08
N PRO A 44 2.38 -8.00 -9.17
CA PRO A 44 1.50 -7.01 -9.79
C PRO A 44 0.29 -6.68 -8.90
N PHE A 45 -0.11 -7.61 -8.03
CA PHE A 45 -1.21 -7.49 -7.07
C PHE A 45 -0.70 -7.77 -5.65
N SER A 46 -0.09 -6.76 -5.03
CA SER A 46 0.50 -6.87 -3.69
C SER A 46 -0.54 -7.03 -2.56
N ALA A 47 -1.83 -6.81 -2.83
CA ALA A 47 -2.92 -7.08 -1.89
C ALA A 47 -3.04 -8.58 -1.51
N HIS A 48 -2.41 -9.49 -2.25
CA HIS A 48 -2.31 -10.89 -1.83
C HIS A 48 -1.47 -11.05 -0.54
N ILE A 49 -0.63 -10.08 -0.18
CA ILE A 49 0.11 -10.07 1.10
C ILE A 49 -0.87 -9.83 2.26
N SER A 50 -1.83 -8.93 2.08
CA SER A 50 -2.86 -8.57 3.07
C SER A 50 -4.06 -9.53 3.08
N SER A 51 -4.12 -10.54 2.19
CA SER A 51 -5.22 -11.50 2.13
C SER A 51 -4.80 -12.91 2.57
N ARG A 52 -5.47 -13.48 3.56
CA ARG A 52 -5.33 -14.89 3.96
C ARG A 52 -5.81 -15.84 2.87
N ARG A 53 -6.83 -15.43 2.11
CA ARG A 53 -7.44 -16.24 1.05
C ARG A 53 -6.54 -16.32 -0.18
N GLU A 54 -5.86 -15.24 -0.51
CA GLU A 54 -5.07 -15.15 -1.74
C GLU A 54 -3.56 -15.29 -1.52
N ALA A 55 -3.09 -15.42 -0.28
CA ALA A 55 -1.68 -15.56 0.07
C ALA A 55 -0.93 -16.62 -0.76
N ALA A 56 -1.58 -17.74 -1.08
CA ALA A 56 -0.99 -18.81 -1.89
C ALA A 56 -0.58 -18.35 -3.31
N ALA A 57 -1.24 -17.33 -3.86
CA ALA A 57 -0.94 -16.78 -5.19
C ALA A 57 0.43 -16.07 -5.25
N LEU A 58 1.03 -15.75 -4.10
CA LEU A 58 2.39 -15.19 -4.04
C LEU A 58 3.46 -16.23 -4.44
N GLY A 59 3.17 -17.52 -4.29
CA GLY A 59 4.17 -18.59 -4.46
C GLY A 59 5.29 -18.58 -3.39
N GLU A 60 5.17 -17.71 -2.38
CA GLU A 60 6.08 -17.59 -1.24
C GLU A 60 5.31 -17.10 0.00
N PRO A 61 5.85 -17.27 1.22
CA PRO A 61 5.17 -16.80 2.42
C PRO A 61 4.95 -15.28 2.39
N PRO A 62 3.75 -14.77 2.74
CA PRO A 62 3.45 -13.32 2.74
C PRO A 62 4.46 -12.47 3.54
N ARG A 63 4.98 -13.02 4.64
CA ARG A 63 6.02 -12.38 5.46
C ARG A 63 7.29 -12.12 4.67
N VAL A 64 7.75 -13.09 3.89
CA VAL A 64 8.95 -12.96 3.06
C VAL A 64 8.73 -11.90 1.99
N ALA A 65 7.58 -11.91 1.33
CA ALA A 65 7.19 -10.91 0.34
C ALA A 65 7.16 -9.48 0.92
N LEU A 66 6.54 -9.32 2.09
CA LEU A 66 6.44 -8.04 2.79
C LEU A 66 7.82 -7.52 3.20
N ASP A 67 8.64 -8.38 3.81
CA ASP A 67 9.97 -8.02 4.27
C ASP A 67 10.89 -7.63 3.12
N ALA A 68 10.85 -8.38 2.02
CA ALA A 68 11.62 -8.06 0.81
C ALA A 68 11.21 -6.70 0.20
N ALA A 69 9.91 -6.38 0.19
CA ALA A 69 9.42 -5.09 -0.29
C ALA A 69 9.89 -3.94 0.62
N MET A 70 9.79 -4.10 1.95
CA MET A 70 10.16 -3.05 2.91
C MET A 70 11.67 -2.87 3.06
N ALA A 71 12.48 -3.93 2.86
CA ALA A 71 13.93 -3.85 2.84
C ALA A 71 14.49 -3.01 1.68
N ARG A 72 13.68 -2.73 0.65
CA ARG A 72 14.03 -1.80 -0.43
C ARG A 72 13.74 -0.34 -0.09
N HIS A 73 13.24 -0.08 1.13
CA HIS A 73 12.93 1.23 1.67
C HIS A 73 12.12 2.11 0.71
N PRO A 74 10.86 1.75 0.38
CA PRO A 74 10.01 2.61 -0.45
C PRO A 74 9.90 4.02 0.16
N GLY A 75 9.92 5.06 -0.66
CA GLY A 75 9.72 6.43 -0.19
C GLY A 75 8.28 6.69 0.22
N THR A 76 7.34 6.01 -0.45
CA THR A 76 5.90 6.14 -0.21
C THR A 76 5.26 4.75 -0.12
N VAL A 77 4.38 4.56 0.88
CA VAL A 77 3.57 3.34 1.05
C VAL A 77 2.09 3.70 1.04
N ILE A 78 1.27 2.91 0.36
CA ILE A 78 -0.19 3.02 0.38
C ILE A 78 -0.77 1.83 1.13
N THR A 79 -1.65 2.11 2.08
CA THR A 79 -2.44 1.12 2.81
C THR A 79 -3.91 1.48 2.75
N VAL A 80 -4.79 0.54 3.11
CA VAL A 80 -6.20 0.82 3.36
C VAL A 80 -6.56 0.40 4.78
N THR A 81 -7.23 1.29 5.52
CA THR A 81 -7.85 1.00 6.79
C THR A 81 -9.35 0.81 6.57
N ALA A 82 -9.84 -0.39 6.87
CA ALA A 82 -11.24 -0.78 6.75
C ALA A 82 -11.71 -1.49 8.04
N PRO A 83 -13.03 -1.64 8.26
CA PRO A 83 -13.57 -2.61 9.20
C PRO A 83 -13.00 -4.01 8.96
N ALA A 84 -13.03 -4.87 9.97
CA ALA A 84 -12.51 -6.22 9.88
C ALA A 84 -13.21 -7.01 8.76
N ARG A 85 -12.50 -7.25 7.63
CA ARG A 85 -12.94 -8.21 6.61
C ARG A 85 -12.43 -9.61 7.01
N PRO A 86 -13.21 -10.68 6.81
CA PRO A 86 -12.82 -12.03 7.23
C PRO A 86 -11.51 -12.55 6.62
N ASP A 87 -11.14 -12.05 5.45
CA ASP A 87 -9.97 -12.48 4.68
C ASP A 87 -8.70 -11.66 4.99
N ARG A 88 -8.77 -10.63 5.83
CA ARG A 88 -7.58 -9.82 6.18
C ARG A 88 -6.53 -10.67 6.89
N ASN A 89 -5.27 -10.47 6.49
CA ASN A 89 -4.11 -11.05 7.12
C ASN A 89 -3.59 -10.11 8.23
N ALA A 90 -4.23 -10.20 9.40
CA ALA A 90 -3.92 -9.33 10.55
C ALA A 90 -2.44 -9.39 10.98
N GLU A 91 -1.77 -10.52 10.79
CA GLU A 91 -0.34 -10.67 11.07
C GLU A 91 0.51 -9.76 10.17
N MET A 92 0.22 -9.72 8.87
CA MET A 92 0.96 -8.87 7.91
C MET A 92 0.64 -7.39 8.12
N GLU A 93 -0.59 -7.08 8.50
CA GLU A 93 -0.99 -5.71 8.83
C GLU A 93 -0.30 -5.17 10.07
N ALA A 94 -0.31 -5.94 11.16
CA ALA A 94 0.40 -5.58 12.38
C ALA A 94 1.91 -5.41 12.12
N ARG A 95 2.49 -6.29 11.30
CA ARG A 95 3.89 -6.20 10.90
C ARG A 95 4.19 -4.93 10.10
N LEU A 96 3.40 -4.64 9.06
CA LEU A 96 3.58 -3.43 8.27
C LEU A 96 3.40 -2.17 9.12
N LEU A 97 2.34 -2.10 9.93
CA LEU A 97 2.08 -0.96 10.80
C LEU A 97 3.22 -0.72 11.80
N GLY A 98 3.81 -1.79 12.34
CA GLY A 98 5.02 -1.68 13.18
C GLY A 98 6.19 -0.99 12.45
N ILE A 99 6.44 -1.36 11.19
CA ILE A 99 7.48 -0.73 10.36
C ILE A 99 7.12 0.73 10.05
N LEU A 100 5.86 0.99 9.67
CA LEU A 100 5.39 2.32 9.31
C LEU A 100 5.47 3.30 10.48
N HIS A 101 5.06 2.89 11.69
CA HIS A 101 5.13 3.77 12.87
C HIS A 101 6.57 4.14 13.28
N GLN A 102 7.57 3.33 12.92
CA GLN A 102 8.97 3.63 13.24
C GLN A 102 9.63 4.55 12.21
N GLY A 103 9.29 4.41 10.92
CA GLY A 103 10.04 5.03 9.83
C GLY A 103 9.23 5.91 8.89
N TYR A 104 7.91 6.01 9.08
CA TYR A 104 7.00 6.70 8.16
C TYR A 104 5.98 7.55 8.93
N ARG A 105 5.41 8.54 8.23
CA ARG A 105 4.33 9.39 8.70
C ARG A 105 3.17 9.40 7.69
N PRO A 106 1.91 9.41 8.13
CA PRO A 106 0.79 9.60 7.20
C PRO A 106 0.83 11.03 6.63
N ILE A 107 0.70 11.16 5.32
CA ILE A 107 0.63 12.46 4.61
C ILE A 107 -0.73 12.72 3.96
N ALA A 108 -1.55 11.68 3.80
CA ALA A 108 -2.93 11.83 3.34
C ALA A 108 -3.80 10.68 3.88
N ARG A 109 -5.07 11.00 4.12
CA ARG A 109 -6.16 10.05 4.41
C ARG A 109 -7.31 10.39 3.48
N LEU A 110 -7.66 9.48 2.59
CA LEU A 110 -8.60 9.73 1.51
C LEU A 110 -9.68 8.64 1.48
N PRO A 111 -10.92 8.97 1.10
CA PRO A 111 -11.96 7.97 0.91
C PRO A 111 -11.53 6.89 -0.08
N HIS A 112 -11.76 5.63 0.28
CA HIS A 112 -11.58 4.49 -0.60
C HIS A 112 -12.85 3.66 -0.59
N ARG A 113 -13.56 3.65 -1.72
CA ARG A 113 -14.80 2.90 -1.88
C ARG A 113 -14.52 1.61 -2.64
N PHE A 114 -14.63 0.50 -1.94
CA PHE A 114 -14.58 -0.84 -2.53
C PHE A 114 -15.78 -1.64 -2.01
N PHE A 115 -16.60 -2.14 -2.93
CA PHE A 115 -17.72 -3.08 -2.67
C PHE A 115 -18.65 -2.78 -1.47
N THR A 116 -19.00 -1.50 -1.22
CA THR A 116 -19.99 -0.98 -0.23
C THR A 116 -19.49 -0.60 1.17
N VAL A 117 -18.20 -0.79 1.48
CA VAL A 117 -17.65 -0.39 2.79
C VAL A 117 -16.90 0.94 2.67
N ASP A 118 -17.09 1.82 3.66
CA ASP A 118 -16.29 3.04 3.80
C ASP A 118 -14.90 2.65 4.31
N GLU A 119 -13.94 2.61 3.39
CA GLU A 119 -12.54 2.39 3.71
C GLU A 119 -11.78 3.70 3.58
N THR A 120 -10.66 3.82 4.29
CA THR A 120 -9.77 4.98 4.17
C THR A 120 -8.44 4.52 3.59
N LEU A 121 -8.09 5.05 2.43
CA LEU A 121 -6.73 4.93 1.90
C LEU A 121 -5.82 5.88 2.66
N VAL A 122 -4.70 5.36 3.13
CA VAL A 122 -3.67 6.14 3.83
C VAL A 122 -2.40 6.11 3.00
N ILE A 123 -1.87 7.30 2.72
CA ILE A 123 -0.57 7.47 2.07
C ILE A 123 0.44 7.78 3.16
N TRP A 124 1.47 6.96 3.26
CA TRP A 124 2.57 7.07 4.21
C TRP A 124 3.83 7.52 3.50
N ARG A 125 4.59 8.39 4.15
CA ARG A 125 5.84 8.97 3.66
C ARG A 125 6.97 8.63 4.60
N ARG A 126 8.10 8.18 4.06
CA ARG A 126 9.31 7.89 4.86
C ARG A 126 9.82 9.15 5.56
N ASN A 127 10.22 9.03 6.83
CA ASN A 127 10.52 10.16 7.71
C ASN A 127 11.74 10.99 7.31
N ASP A 128 12.72 10.35 6.68
CA ASP A 128 13.94 10.98 6.15
C ASP A 128 13.71 11.77 4.86
N LEU A 129 12.53 11.63 4.25
CA LEU A 129 12.14 12.37 3.05
C LEU A 129 11.28 13.56 3.46
N ARG A 130 11.65 14.75 2.97
CA ARG A 130 10.86 15.98 3.11
C ARG A 130 9.49 15.79 2.47
#